data_AF-A0A0P9NV80-F1
#
_entry.id   AF-A0A0P9NV80-F1
#
_cell.length_a   1.000
_cell.length_b   1.000
_cell.length_c   1.000
_cell.angle_alpha   90.00
_cell.angle_beta   90.00
_cell.angle_gamma   90.00
#
_symmetry.space_group_name_H-M   'P 1'
#
loop_
_entity.id
_entity.type
_entity.pdbx_description
1 polymer ?
#
loop_
_entity_poly.entity_id
_entity_poly.type
_entity_poly.pdbx_seq_one_letter_code
_entity_poly.pdbx_strand_id
1 'polypeptide(L)'
;QIAMRRDATGRVDPALWDYGINAAFINYQTSAQQTAHKETGTSSSADLYLNTGINLGAWRLRSNQSVRQDAQGHREWTRAYAYAQR
;
A
#
# COMPACT_ATOMS: atom_id res chain seq x y z
N GLN A 1 17.70 43.57 -28.54
CA GLN A 1 17.34 43.00 -27.22
C GLN A 1 16.86 41.57 -27.46
N ILE A 2 17.59 40.56 -26.98
CA ILE A 2 17.22 39.15 -27.14
C ILE A 2 16.52 38.73 -25.84
N ALA A 3 15.20 38.54 -25.90
CA ALA A 3 14.44 38.04 -24.76
C ALA A 3 14.59 36.51 -24.69
N MET A 4 15.58 36.05 -23.93
CA MET A 4 15.69 34.63 -23.59
C MET A 4 14.50 34.27 -22.68
N ARG A 5 13.47 33.61 -23.23
CA ARG A 5 12.49 32.93 -22.39
C ARG A 5 13.28 31.89 -21.62
N ARG A 6 13.24 32.02 -20.30
CA ARG A 6 13.82 31.07 -19.36
C ARG A 6 12.97 29.81 -19.48
N ASP A 7 13.25 28.98 -20.47
CA ASP A 7 12.72 27.63 -20.54
C ASP A 7 13.24 26.94 -19.30
N ALA A 8 12.37 26.83 -18.30
CA ALA A 8 12.62 26.07 -17.09
C ALA A 8 12.87 24.63 -17.55
N THR A 9 14.15 24.25 -17.59
CA THR A 9 14.62 22.92 -17.97
C THR A 9 13.79 21.88 -17.23
N GLY A 10 13.03 21.05 -17.97
CA GLY A 10 12.19 20.00 -17.41
C GLY A 10 10.68 20.23 -17.45
N ARG A 11 10.17 21.30 -18.07
CA ARG A 11 8.72 21.44 -18.31
C ARG A 11 8.27 20.52 -19.45
N VAL A 12 7.59 19.43 -19.10
CA VAL A 12 6.94 18.50 -20.05
C VAL A 12 5.51 18.98 -20.30
N ASP A 13 5.09 19.00 -21.57
CA ASP A 13 3.71 19.29 -21.95
C ASP A 13 2.76 18.26 -21.31
N PRO A 14 1.72 18.68 -20.55
CA PRO A 14 0.71 17.78 -20.00
C PRO A 14 0.05 16.86 -21.03
N ALA A 15 -0.01 17.27 -22.30
CA ALA A 15 -0.53 16.44 -23.39
C ALA A 15 0.30 15.16 -23.65
N LEU A 16 1.56 15.12 -23.19
CA LEU A 16 2.45 13.97 -23.32
C LEU A 16 2.40 13.03 -22.12
N TRP A 17 1.58 13.31 -21.10
CA TRP A 17 1.50 12.46 -19.92
C TRP A 17 0.74 11.17 -20.22
N ASP A 18 1.40 10.04 -19.99
CA ASP A 18 0.76 8.73 -20.01
C ASP A 18 0.25 8.39 -18.60
N TYR A 19 -1.04 8.06 -18.49
CA TYR A 19 -1.66 7.64 -17.25
C TYR A 19 -1.27 6.21 -16.84
N GLY A 20 -0.61 5.48 -17.74
CA GLY A 20 -0.22 4.09 -17.60
C GLY A 20 -1.36 3.14 -17.97
N ILE A 21 -1.11 1.86 -17.74
CA ILE A 21 -2.08 0.81 -18.05
C ILE A 21 -3.12 0.63 -16.95
N ASN A 22 -4.29 0.14 -17.35
CA ASN A 22 -5.28 -0.37 -16.42
C ASN A 22 -4.75 -1.65 -15.77
N ALA A 23 -4.66 -1.67 -14.44
CA ALA A 23 -4.12 -2.81 -13.71
C ALA A 23 -4.67 -2.86 -12.29
N ALA A 24 -4.77 -4.07 -11.75
CA ALA A 24 -5.01 -4.31 -10.33
C ALA A 24 -3.81 -5.05 -9.75
N PHE A 25 -3.46 -4.73 -8.51
CA PHE A 25 -2.34 -5.36 -7.82
C PHE A 25 -2.60 -5.49 -6.32
N ILE A 26 -1.90 -6.44 -5.72
CA ILE A 26 -1.88 -6.69 -4.29
C ILE A 26 -0.44 -6.94 -3.86
N ASN A 27 -0.02 -6.23 -2.81
CA ASN A 27 1.21 -6.49 -2.09
C ASN A 27 0.82 -6.99 -0.71
N TYR A 28 1.43 -8.09 -0.29
CA TYR A 28 1.17 -8.68 1.02
C TYR A 28 2.48 -8.88 1.76
N GLN A 29 2.44 -8.72 3.07
CA GLN A 29 3.52 -9.09 3.96
C GLN A 29 2.93 -9.84 5.14
N THR A 30 3.47 -11.03 5.43
CA THR A 30 3.02 -11.87 6.54
C THR A 30 4.16 -12.08 7.53
N SER A 31 3.82 -12.16 8.80
CA SER A 31 4.73 -12.50 9.89
C SER A 31 4.02 -13.43 10.86
N ALA A 32 4.72 -14.43 11.37
CA ALA A 32 4.20 -15.30 12.41
C ALA A 32 5.31 -15.58 13.42
N GLN A 33 4.94 -15.67 14.69
CA GLN A 33 5.85 -15.95 15.78
C GLN A 33 5.27 -17.02 16.67
N GLN A 34 6.14 -17.84 17.26
CA GLN A 34 5.78 -18.83 18.25
C GLN A 34 6.75 -18.70 19.42
N THR A 35 6.22 -18.67 20.63
CA THR A 35 6.99 -18.54 21.86
C THR A 35 6.62 -19.67 22.82
N ALA A 36 7.61 -20.43 23.25
CA ALA A 36 7.45 -21.48 24.25
C ALA A 36 7.94 -20.97 25.61
N HIS A 37 7.07 -21.02 26.60
CA HIS A 37 7.37 -20.69 27.99
C HIS A 37 7.21 -21.93 28.87
N LYS A 38 8.15 -22.12 29.81
CA LYS A 38 8.15 -23.29 30.71
C LYS A 38 6.91 -23.36 31.59
N GLU A 39 6.33 -22.22 31.98
CA GLU A 39 5.20 -22.17 32.92
C GLU A 39 3.84 -21.97 32.24
N THR A 40 3.80 -21.21 31.15
CA THR A 40 2.54 -20.83 30.47
C THR A 40 2.29 -21.59 29.16
N GLY A 41 3.19 -22.50 28.77
CA GLY A 41 3.07 -23.29 27.55
C GLY A 41 3.49 -22.55 26.29
N THR A 42 2.96 -22.97 25.14
CA THR A 42 3.29 -22.38 23.84
C THR A 42 2.22 -21.37 23.43
N SER A 43 2.64 -20.20 22.97
CA SER A 43 1.78 -19.18 22.36
C SER A 43 2.24 -18.87 20.95
N SER A 44 1.32 -18.44 20.08
CA SER A 44 1.65 -18.03 18.72
C SER A 44 0.83 -16.82 18.28
N SER A 45 1.47 -15.94 17.51
CA SER A 45 0.85 -14.74 16.93
C SER A 45 1.11 -14.70 15.43
N ALA A 46 0.24 -14.01 14.70
CA ALA A 46 0.42 -13.81 13.27
C ALA A 46 -0.13 -12.44 12.82
N ASP A 47 0.57 -11.81 11.89
CA ASP A 47 0.21 -10.54 11.29
C ASP A 47 0.22 -10.67 9.76
N LEU A 48 -0.79 -10.10 9.11
CA LEU A 48 -0.89 -9.96 7.66
C LEU A 48 -1.15 -8.49 7.33
N TYR A 49 -0.27 -7.91 6.52
CA TYR A 49 -0.42 -6.57 5.96
C TYR A 49 -0.74 -6.67 4.48
N LEU A 50 -1.77 -5.96 4.03
CA LEU A 50 -2.24 -5.93 2.66
C LEU A 50 -2.26 -4.50 2.13
N ASN A 51 -1.56 -4.26 1.04
CA ASN A 51 -1.64 -3.03 0.25
C ASN A 51 -2.19 -3.38 -1.13
N THR A 52 -3.41 -2.94 -1.41
CA THR A 52 -4.10 -3.21 -2.67
C THR A 52 -4.26 -1.94 -3.47
N GLY A 53 -4.24 -2.07 -4.79
CA GLY A 53 -4.44 -0.94 -5.67
C GLY A 53 -5.05 -1.32 -7.01
N ILE A 54 -5.79 -0.37 -7.56
CA ILE A 54 -6.34 -0.42 -8.91
C ILE A 54 -5.94 0.89 -9.61
N ASN A 55 -5.44 0.78 -10.84
CA ASN A 55 -5.19 1.89 -11.76
C ASN A 55 -6.20 1.77 -12.91
N LEU A 56 -6.96 2.84 -13.17
CA LEU A 56 -7.91 2.94 -14.27
C LEU A 56 -7.80 4.32 -14.91
N GLY A 57 -7.10 4.42 -16.04
CA GLY A 57 -6.70 5.70 -16.62
C GLY A 57 -6.00 6.57 -15.57
N ALA A 58 -6.43 7.83 -15.42
CA ALA A 58 -5.88 8.75 -14.41
C ALA A 58 -6.20 8.34 -12.96
N TRP A 59 -7.25 7.55 -12.73
CA TRP A 59 -7.68 7.20 -11.40
C TRP A 59 -6.81 6.13 -10.77
N ARG A 60 -6.42 6.37 -9.52
CA ARG A 60 -5.63 5.46 -8.70
C ARG A 60 -6.37 5.24 -7.39
N LEU A 61 -6.87 4.03 -7.21
CA LEU A 61 -7.50 3.57 -5.98
C LEU A 61 -6.47 2.82 -5.16
N ARG A 62 -6.40 3.10 -3.86
CA ARG A 62 -5.45 2.48 -2.93
C ARG A 62 -6.15 2.11 -1.64
N SER A 63 -5.80 0.97 -1.07
CA SER A 63 -6.30 0.51 0.23
C SER A 63 -5.19 -0.17 1.02
N ASN A 64 -5.10 0.15 2.31
CA ASN A 64 -4.17 -0.47 3.23
C ASN A 64 -4.91 -1.10 4.41
N GLN A 65 -4.64 -2.38 4.65
CA GLN A 65 -5.36 -3.20 5.62
C GLN A 65 -4.37 -4.08 6.37
N SER A 66 -4.70 -4.43 7.60
CA SER A 66 -3.98 -5.41 8.38
C SER A 66 -4.93 -6.36 9.08
N VAL A 67 -4.49 -7.60 9.23
CA VAL A 67 -5.12 -8.62 10.07
C VAL A 67 -4.09 -9.05 11.08
N ARG A 68 -4.44 -9.03 12.36
CA ARG A 68 -3.58 -9.49 13.45
C ARG A 68 -4.28 -10.57 14.23
N GLN A 69 -3.54 -11.60 14.61
CA GLN A 69 -3.97 -12.66 15.50
C GLN A 69 -3.04 -12.67 16.71
N ASP A 70 -3.60 -12.46 17.90
CA ASP A 70 -2.85 -12.50 19.15
C ASP A 70 -2.59 -13.94 19.64
N ALA A 71 -1.82 -14.05 20.73
CA ALA A 71 -1.48 -15.30 21.39
C ALA A 71 -2.68 -16.08 21.93
N GLN A 72 -3.82 -15.41 22.15
CA GLN A 72 -5.06 -15.99 22.64
C GLN A 72 -5.99 -16.39 21.47
N GLY A 73 -5.58 -16.14 20.23
CA GLY A 73 -6.35 -16.42 19.03
C GLY A 73 -7.35 -15.34 18.65
N HIS A 74 -7.39 -14.19 19.34
CA HIS A 74 -8.23 -13.07 18.93
C HIS A 74 -7.71 -12.50 17.63
N ARG A 75 -8.62 -12.33 16.67
CA ARG A 75 -8.31 -11.77 15.37
C ARG A 75 -8.91 -10.39 15.22
N GLU A 76 -8.07 -9.41 14.92
CA GLU A 76 -8.46 -8.04 14.63
C GLU A 76 -8.17 -7.71 13.17
N TRP A 77 -9.14 -7.10 12.48
CA TRP A 77 -8.95 -6.51 11.16
C TRP A 77 -8.98 -5.00 11.31
N THR A 78 -7.92 -4.33 10.88
CA THR A 78 -7.89 -2.86 10.76
C THR A 78 -7.76 -2.42 9.29
N ARG A 79 -8.48 -1.36 8.91
CA ARG A 79 -8.26 -0.65 7.64
C ARG A 79 -7.65 0.71 7.95
N ALA A 80 -6.37 0.89 7.60
CA ALA A 80 -5.67 2.15 7.86
C ALA A 80 -6.21 3.28 6.98
N TYR A 81 -6.41 3.02 5.69
CA TYR A 81 -7.03 3.96 4.76
C TYR A 81 -7.54 3.25 3.51
N ALA A 82 -8.48 3.91 2.84
CA ALA A 82 -8.85 3.63 1.46
C ALA A 82 -9.20 4.95 0.78
N TYR A 83 -8.61 5.22 -0.38
CA TYR A 83 -8.81 6.48 -1.09
C TYR A 83 -8.72 6.30 -2.60
N ALA A 84 -9.19 7.32 -3.32
CA ALA A 84 -9.04 7.47 -4.75
C ALA A 84 -8.40 8.83 -5.05
N GLN A 85 -7.47 8.85 -6.00
CA GLN A 85 -6.83 10.07 -6.51
C GLN A 85 -6.87 10.06 -8.04
N ARG A 86 -6.81 11.24 -8.68
CA ARG A 86 -6.72 11.39 -10.14
C ARG A 86 -5.61 12.37 -10.49
#